data_AF-A0A2V6LGF1-F1
#
_entry.id   AF-A0A2V6LGF1-F1
#
_cell.length_a   1.000
_cell.length_b   1.000
_cell.length_c   1.000
_cell.angle_alpha   90.00
_cell.angle_beta   90.00
_cell.angle_gamma   90.00
#
_symmetry.space_group_name_H-M   'P 1'
#
loop_
_entity.id
_entity.type
_entity.pdbx_description
1 polymer ?
#
loop_
_entity_poly.entity_id
_entity_poly.type
_entity_poly.pdbx_seq_one_letter_code
_entity_poly.pdbx_strand_id
1 'polypeptide(L)'
;MKSLSCGCMGQRPTLVMSEQAVVAGIGDPGRARAPDHKFQLVRITDAATDNQVHKRLRGLERVWIDQPIYFITTCTFGRRAVLATNQIATLLSDEWRDAHDRHGWAIGRYVIMPDHVHFFCRALDAKSLPIFMQKWKQWSSKRMARELKVAGSVWQEEFFDHVLRSSESYNQKWDYVKENPVRAGLVKNSDDWPFQGEIESLML
;
A
#
# COMPACT_ATOMS: atom_id res chain seq x y z
N MET A 1 28.20 -21.85 -22.71
CA MET A 1 28.37 -21.69 -24.17
C MET A 1 27.23 -20.84 -24.70
N LYS A 2 27.57 -19.68 -25.29
CA LYS A 2 26.90 -18.98 -26.42
C LYS A 2 25.42 -18.54 -26.23
N SER A 3 25.14 -17.24 -26.00
CA SER A 3 25.01 -16.14 -27.00
C SER A 3 23.62 -16.12 -27.69
N LEU A 4 22.92 -15.03 -28.01
CA LEU A 4 23.20 -13.59 -28.06
C LEU A 4 21.86 -12.83 -28.40
N SER A 5 21.81 -11.55 -28.04
CA SER A 5 21.24 -10.35 -28.73
C SER A 5 19.86 -10.38 -29.43
N CYS A 6 18.93 -9.46 -29.11
CA CYS A 6 18.80 -8.06 -29.56
C CYS A 6 18.23 -7.88 -30.98
N GLY A 7 17.14 -7.10 -31.10
CA GLY A 7 16.62 -6.59 -32.37
C GLY A 7 15.51 -5.55 -32.14
N CYS A 8 15.82 -4.29 -32.41
CA CYS A 8 14.94 -3.12 -32.37
C CYS A 8 14.83 -2.55 -33.80
N MET A 9 13.66 -2.03 -34.19
CA MET A 9 13.25 -1.25 -35.41
C MET A 9 11.88 -1.78 -35.90
N GLY A 10 10.81 -1.05 -36.19
CA GLY A 10 10.55 0.38 -36.37
C GLY A 10 9.72 0.59 -37.66
N GLN A 11 8.39 0.81 -37.52
CA GLN A 11 7.45 1.54 -38.44
C GLN A 11 7.29 1.03 -39.91
N ARG A 12 6.18 1.10 -40.67
CA ARG A 12 4.87 1.80 -40.68
C ARG A 12 3.95 1.19 -41.82
N PRO A 13 2.76 1.73 -42.17
CA PRO A 13 1.53 0.97 -42.47
C PRO A 13 1.32 0.60 -43.95
N THR A 14 0.42 -0.35 -44.20
CA THR A 14 -0.05 -0.72 -45.54
C THR A 14 -1.45 -0.16 -45.79
N LEU A 15 -1.56 0.76 -46.75
CA LEU A 15 -2.80 1.24 -47.34
C LEU A 15 -3.15 0.32 -48.51
N VAL A 16 -4.39 -0.16 -48.60
CA VAL A 16 -4.86 -0.95 -49.75
C VAL A 16 -5.88 -0.10 -50.51
N MET A 17 -5.60 0.14 -51.79
CA MET A 17 -6.52 0.69 -52.79
C MET A 17 -6.81 -0.41 -53.83
N SER A 18 -8.06 -0.51 -54.27
CA SER A 18 -8.46 -1.16 -55.53
C SER A 18 -9.69 -0.38 -56.05
N GLU A 19 -9.55 0.48 -57.06
CA GLU A 19 -9.49 0.22 -58.50
C GLU A 19 -10.90 -0.01 -59.11
N GLN A 20 -11.33 0.95 -59.95
CA GLN A 20 -11.66 0.69 -61.37
C GLN A 20 -11.93 2.01 -62.11
N ALA A 21 -11.26 2.15 -63.26
CA ALA A 21 -11.46 3.16 -64.28
C ALA A 21 -12.38 2.60 -65.39
N VAL A 22 -13.06 3.46 -66.17
CA VAL A 22 -13.02 3.49 -67.65
C VAL A 22 -13.62 4.80 -68.21
N VAL A 23 -12.83 5.35 -69.13
CA VAL A 23 -12.92 6.41 -70.15
C VAL A 23 -14.23 6.54 -70.96
N ALA A 24 -14.62 7.77 -71.32
CA ALA A 24 -14.73 8.30 -72.71
C ALA A 24 -15.51 9.63 -72.76
N GLY A 25 -14.98 10.62 -73.48
CA GLY A 25 -15.59 11.95 -73.62
C GLY A 25 -16.32 12.19 -74.95
N ILE A 26 -16.62 13.48 -75.15
CA ILE A 26 -17.00 14.21 -76.38
C ILE A 26 -18.50 14.52 -76.51
N GLY A 27 -18.82 15.83 -76.42
CA GLY A 27 -20.02 16.44 -77.04
C GLY A 27 -20.71 17.54 -76.22
N ASP A 28 -20.39 18.81 -76.50
CA ASP A 28 -21.21 20.01 -76.20
C ASP A 28 -21.30 20.80 -77.52
N PRO A 29 -22.43 21.42 -77.93
CA PRO A 29 -22.94 22.66 -77.32
C PRO A 29 -24.48 22.85 -77.35
N GLY A 30 -25.08 23.58 -76.39
CA GLY A 30 -26.54 23.83 -76.52
C GLY A 30 -27.34 24.70 -75.54
N ARG A 31 -26.78 25.78 -74.99
CA ARG A 31 -27.44 27.08 -74.65
C ARG A 31 -28.90 27.10 -74.09
N ALA A 32 -29.04 27.41 -72.80
CA ALA A 32 -30.08 28.32 -72.27
C ALA A 32 -29.59 29.04 -70.98
N ARG A 33 -29.78 30.38 -70.94
CA ARG A 33 -29.32 31.36 -69.92
C ARG A 33 -30.21 31.34 -68.66
N ALA A 34 -29.62 31.36 -67.45
CA ALA A 34 -29.40 32.49 -66.50
C ALA A 34 -30.67 32.97 -65.75
N PRO A 35 -30.60 33.36 -64.46
CA PRO A 35 -30.01 34.66 -64.11
C PRO A 35 -29.17 34.73 -62.82
N ASP A 36 -28.45 35.85 -62.78
CA ASP A 36 -27.61 36.43 -61.73
C ASP A 36 -28.30 36.52 -60.36
N HIS A 37 -27.52 36.49 -59.27
CA HIS A 37 -27.35 37.68 -58.40
C HIS A 37 -26.38 37.47 -57.24
N LYS A 38 -25.36 38.35 -57.23
CA LYS A 38 -24.75 39.07 -56.10
C LYS A 38 -24.09 38.28 -54.96
N PHE A 39 -22.76 38.29 -55.02
CA PHE A 39 -21.88 38.16 -53.86
C PHE A 39 -22.13 39.29 -52.85
N GLN A 40 -22.27 38.93 -51.57
CA GLN A 40 -22.02 39.85 -50.47
C GLN A 40 -21.12 39.16 -49.43
N LEU A 41 -19.96 39.76 -49.19
CA LEU A 41 -18.96 39.35 -48.22
C LEU A 41 -19.46 39.66 -46.80
N VAL A 42 -19.56 38.67 -45.91
CA VAL A 42 -19.71 38.91 -44.46
C VAL A 42 -18.75 38.00 -43.70
N ARG A 43 -18.20 38.58 -42.64
CA ARG A 43 -16.96 38.23 -41.95
C ARG A 43 -16.92 36.83 -41.34
N ILE A 44 -15.72 36.27 -41.37
CA ILE A 44 -15.26 35.07 -40.68
C ILE A 44 -15.58 35.19 -39.19
N THR A 45 -16.29 34.21 -38.65
CA THR A 45 -16.11 33.80 -37.25
C THR A 45 -15.86 32.31 -37.24
N ASP A 46 -14.76 31.97 -36.58
CA ASP A 46 -14.01 30.74 -36.64
C ASP A 46 -14.79 29.44 -36.40
N ALA A 47 -14.25 28.36 -36.97
CA ALA A 47 -14.68 26.99 -36.81
C ALA A 47 -14.83 26.60 -35.33
N ALA A 48 -16.05 26.22 -34.93
CA ALA A 48 -16.27 25.49 -33.68
C ALA A 48 -16.06 24.00 -33.98
N THR A 49 -14.84 23.55 -33.71
CA THR A 49 -14.48 22.14 -33.56
C THR A 49 -15.35 21.49 -32.49
N ASP A 50 -15.88 20.32 -32.84
CA ASP A 50 -16.43 19.31 -31.95
C ASP A 50 -15.54 19.15 -30.70
N ASN A 51 -16.07 19.57 -29.56
CA ASN A 51 -15.37 19.47 -28.28
C ASN A 51 -16.21 18.59 -27.37
N GLN A 52 -16.13 17.28 -27.62
CA GLN A 52 -16.64 16.26 -26.73
C GLN A 52 -15.80 16.31 -25.45
N VAL A 53 -16.21 17.14 -24.50
CA VAL A 53 -15.57 17.26 -23.19
C VAL A 53 -15.78 15.94 -22.48
N HIS A 54 -14.78 15.05 -22.57
CA HIS A 54 -14.68 13.90 -21.69
C HIS A 54 -14.76 14.43 -20.27
N LYS A 55 -15.87 14.11 -19.58
CA LYS A 55 -16.09 14.45 -18.18
C LYS A 55 -14.95 13.82 -17.39
N ARG A 56 -13.93 14.61 -17.07
CA ARG A 56 -12.77 14.19 -16.28
C ARG A 56 -13.34 13.66 -14.97
N LEU A 57 -13.21 12.36 -14.75
CA LEU A 57 -13.55 11.75 -13.47
C LEU A 57 -12.78 12.57 -12.43
N ARG A 58 -13.51 13.27 -11.55
CA ARG A 58 -12.87 13.98 -10.44
C ARG A 58 -12.13 12.91 -9.68
N GLY A 59 -10.80 12.94 -9.73
CA GLY A 59 -9.96 12.07 -8.91
C GLY A 59 -10.44 12.21 -7.47
N LEU A 60 -10.60 11.07 -6.78
CA LEU A 60 -11.18 10.97 -5.45
C LEU A 60 -10.74 12.16 -4.57
N GLU A 61 -11.70 13.01 -4.23
CA GLU A 61 -11.44 14.38 -3.71
C GLU A 61 -10.82 14.36 -2.30
N ARG A 62 -10.88 13.22 -1.61
CA ARG A 62 -10.01 12.72 -0.54
C ARG A 62 -10.51 11.32 -0.17
N VAL A 63 -9.65 10.32 -0.16
CA VAL A 63 -9.90 9.09 0.61
C VAL A 63 -9.03 9.20 1.85
N TRP A 64 -9.60 9.73 2.93
CA TRP A 64 -8.99 9.57 4.24
C TRP A 64 -9.26 8.13 4.66
N ILE A 65 -8.24 7.27 4.65
CA ILE A 65 -8.31 6.06 5.48
C ILE A 65 -8.16 6.62 6.88
N ASP A 66 -9.28 6.85 7.57
CA ASP A 66 -9.29 7.72 8.74
C ASP A 66 -8.30 7.27 9.82
N GLN A 67 -7.92 5.99 9.89
CA GLN A 67 -6.83 5.50 10.74
C GLN A 67 -6.18 4.23 10.16
N PRO A 68 -5.00 4.29 9.52
CA PRO A 68 -4.36 3.10 8.94
C PRO A 68 -3.85 2.16 10.03
N ILE A 69 -3.76 0.86 9.69
CA ILE A 69 -3.12 -0.15 10.54
C ILE A 69 -1.63 -0.19 10.22
N TYR A 70 -0.80 -0.11 11.25
CA TYR A 70 0.65 -0.27 11.13
C TYR A 70 1.04 -1.69 11.54
N PHE A 71 1.90 -2.32 10.74
CA PHE A 71 2.64 -3.52 11.13
C PHE A 71 4.01 -3.09 11.65
N ILE A 72 4.34 -3.48 12.88
CA ILE A 72 5.57 -3.10 13.56
C ILE A 72 6.44 -4.34 13.78
N THR A 73 7.75 -4.16 13.59
CA THR A 73 8.76 -5.10 14.06
C THR A 73 9.80 -4.36 14.89
N THR A 74 10.07 -4.83 16.10
CA THR A 74 11.18 -4.30 16.89
C THR A 74 11.98 -5.41 17.54
N CYS A 75 13.29 -5.27 17.50
CA CYS A 75 14.23 -6.30 17.90
C CYS A 75 14.89 -5.93 19.21
N THR A 76 15.34 -6.96 19.93
CA THR A 76 16.17 -6.80 21.10
C THR A 76 17.57 -6.33 20.72
N PHE A 77 18.21 -5.60 21.64
CA PHE A 77 19.59 -5.15 21.48
C PHE A 77 20.50 -6.36 21.29
N GLY A 78 21.31 -6.34 20.22
CA GLY A 78 22.20 -7.45 19.87
C GLY A 78 21.47 -8.77 19.54
N ARG A 79 20.16 -8.74 19.22
CA ARG A 79 19.36 -9.94 18.90
C ARG A 79 19.37 -10.98 20.04
N ARG A 80 19.36 -10.50 21.28
CA ARG A 80 19.31 -11.32 22.49
C ARG A 80 17.99 -12.09 22.58
N ALA A 81 18.06 -13.42 22.63
CA ALA A 81 16.90 -14.31 22.76
C ALA A 81 16.32 -14.33 24.19
N VAL A 82 15.76 -13.21 24.65
CA VAL A 82 15.25 -13.05 26.03
C VAL A 82 13.73 -13.02 26.13
N LEU A 83 12.98 -12.87 25.04
CA LEU A 83 11.56 -12.52 25.09
C LEU A 83 10.61 -13.72 25.20
N ALA A 84 10.98 -14.89 24.67
CA ALA A 84 10.13 -16.07 24.57
C ALA A 84 10.03 -16.84 25.91
N THR A 85 9.54 -16.16 26.94
CA THR A 85 9.21 -16.74 28.26
C THR A 85 7.81 -16.29 28.68
N ASN A 86 7.11 -17.11 29.46
CA ASN A 86 5.76 -16.77 29.92
C ASN A 86 5.73 -15.45 30.70
N GLN A 87 6.73 -15.20 31.57
CA GLN A 87 6.75 -13.97 32.35
C GLN A 87 6.91 -12.71 31.48
N ILE A 88 7.80 -12.76 30.48
CA ILE A 88 8.03 -11.61 29.60
C ILE A 88 6.87 -11.43 28.62
N ALA A 89 6.33 -12.52 28.07
CA ALA A 89 5.19 -12.44 27.17
C ALA A 89 3.96 -11.83 27.86
N THR A 90 3.67 -12.23 29.10
CA THR A 90 2.59 -11.63 29.91
C THR A 90 2.86 -10.14 30.15
N LEU A 91 4.08 -9.78 30.58
CA LEU A 91 4.44 -8.39 30.84
C LEU A 91 4.28 -7.50 29.59
N LEU A 92 4.75 -7.96 28.42
CA LEU A 92 4.61 -7.22 27.16
C LEU A 92 3.13 -7.09 26.76
N SER A 93 2.35 -8.15 26.94
CA SER A 93 0.92 -8.15 26.69
C SER A 93 0.16 -7.19 27.60
N ASP A 94 0.53 -7.12 28.88
CA ASP A 94 -0.02 -6.14 29.83
C ASP A 94 0.30 -4.71 29.38
N GLU A 95 1.55 -4.44 28.99
CA GLU A 95 1.94 -3.11 28.49
C GLU A 95 1.19 -2.71 27.21
N TRP A 96 0.84 -3.68 26.35
CA TRP A 96 0.01 -3.47 25.18
C TRP A 96 -1.48 -3.28 25.52
N ARG A 97 -2.04 -4.00 26.49
CA ARG A 97 -3.43 -3.78 26.93
C ARG A 97 -3.64 -2.36 27.43
N ASP A 98 -2.69 -1.84 28.18
CA ASP A 98 -2.77 -0.48 28.70
C ASP A 98 -2.38 0.59 27.65
N ALA A 99 -1.99 0.21 26.42
CA ALA A 99 -1.53 1.16 25.41
C ALA A 99 -2.66 2.07 24.89
N HIS A 100 -3.89 1.54 24.83
CA HIS A 100 -5.07 2.30 24.44
C HIS A 100 -5.26 3.48 25.38
N ASP A 101 -5.42 3.22 26.68
CA ASP A 101 -5.71 4.26 27.67
C ASP A 101 -4.53 5.21 27.90
N ARG A 102 -3.29 4.69 27.86
CA ARG A 102 -2.10 5.50 28.20
C ARG A 102 -1.53 6.28 27.03
N HIS A 103 -1.77 5.84 25.79
CA HIS A 103 -1.12 6.39 24.61
C HIS A 103 -2.05 6.66 23.43
N GLY A 104 -3.32 6.26 23.51
CA GLY A 104 -4.29 6.39 22.41
C GLY A 104 -4.06 5.39 21.27
N TRP A 105 -3.28 4.33 21.49
CA TRP A 105 -2.95 3.32 20.49
C TRP A 105 -3.66 2.00 20.77
N ALA A 106 -4.52 1.56 19.84
CA ALA A 106 -5.10 0.22 19.89
C ALA A 106 -4.07 -0.80 19.39
N ILE A 107 -3.91 -1.91 20.11
CA ILE A 107 -2.99 -2.99 19.76
C ILE A 107 -3.77 -4.20 19.26
N GLY A 108 -3.38 -4.74 18.11
CA GLY A 108 -4.03 -5.88 17.48
C GLY A 108 -3.35 -7.19 17.79
N ARG A 109 -3.25 -8.02 16.74
CA ARG A 109 -2.52 -9.30 16.80
C ARG A 109 -1.03 -9.08 16.99
N TYR A 110 -0.38 -10.05 17.63
CA TYR A 110 1.05 -10.03 17.86
C TYR A 110 1.66 -11.43 17.87
N VAL A 111 2.96 -11.49 17.58
CA VAL A 111 3.84 -12.65 17.79
C VAL A 111 5.11 -12.16 18.47
N ILE A 112 5.46 -12.79 19.58
CA ILE A 112 6.72 -12.58 20.29
C ILE A 112 7.67 -13.70 19.87
N MET A 113 8.71 -13.33 19.16
CA MET A 113 9.83 -14.21 18.83
C MET A 113 10.89 -14.11 19.94
N PRO A 114 11.85 -15.04 20.04
CA PRO A 114 12.84 -15.02 21.12
C PRO A 114 13.60 -13.69 21.25
N ASP A 115 13.89 -13.02 20.14
CA ASP A 115 14.72 -11.81 20.09
C ASP A 115 14.03 -10.60 19.46
N HIS A 116 12.76 -10.68 19.08
CA HIS A 116 12.00 -9.57 18.51
C HIS A 116 10.49 -9.77 18.66
N VAL A 117 9.71 -8.72 18.42
CA VAL A 117 8.25 -8.79 18.38
C VAL A 117 7.72 -8.29 17.05
N HIS A 118 6.64 -8.90 16.62
CA HIS A 118 5.77 -8.45 15.53
C HIS A 118 4.41 -8.11 16.12
N PHE A 119 3.87 -6.95 15.82
CA PHE A 119 2.50 -6.62 16.24
C PHE A 119 1.88 -5.61 15.29
N PHE A 120 0.55 -5.50 15.36
CA PHE A 120 -0.20 -4.52 14.60
C PHE A 120 -0.79 -3.49 15.54
N CYS A 121 -0.88 -2.24 15.10
CA CYS A 121 -1.47 -1.19 15.89
C CYS A 121 -2.15 -0.13 15.01
N ARG A 122 -3.04 0.64 15.62
CA ARG A 122 -3.75 1.76 14.99
C ARG A 122 -3.85 2.92 15.97
N ALA A 123 -3.56 4.12 15.48
CA ALA A 123 -3.71 5.34 16.27
C ALA A 123 -5.20 5.69 16.35
N LEU A 124 -5.70 5.96 17.57
CA LEU A 124 -7.06 6.45 17.81
C LEU A 124 -7.04 7.98 18.05
N ASP A 125 -6.60 8.38 19.24
CA ASP A 125 -6.31 9.77 19.61
C ASP A 125 -4.93 9.82 20.25
N ALA A 126 -3.91 9.71 19.41
CA ALA A 126 -2.57 9.33 19.84
C ALA A 126 -1.50 10.35 19.46
N LYS A 127 -0.42 10.36 20.24
CA LYS A 127 0.86 10.90 19.78
C LYS A 127 1.43 10.01 18.67
N SER A 128 2.40 10.55 17.92
CA SER A 128 3.00 9.85 16.78
C SER A 128 3.58 8.48 17.15
N LEU A 129 3.63 7.57 16.16
CA LEU A 129 4.14 6.21 16.33
C LEU A 129 5.54 6.15 16.97
N PRO A 130 6.53 7.00 16.59
CA PRO A 130 7.83 6.99 17.25
C PRO A 130 7.77 7.33 18.74
N ILE A 131 6.90 8.27 19.16
CA ILE A 131 6.73 8.62 20.57
C ILE A 131 6.15 7.44 21.34
N PHE A 132 5.12 6.79 20.78
CA PHE A 132 4.54 5.59 21.36
C PHE A 132 5.59 4.47 21.51
N MET A 133 6.32 4.16 20.44
CA MET A 133 7.34 3.11 20.45
C MET A 133 8.44 3.40 21.47
N GLN A 134 8.89 4.65 21.59
CA GLN A 134 9.87 5.04 22.60
C GLN A 134 9.34 4.78 24.02
N LYS A 135 8.10 5.19 24.31
CA LYS A 135 7.49 5.00 25.63
C LYS A 135 7.27 3.53 25.95
N TRP A 136 6.67 2.76 25.05
CA TRP A 136 6.43 1.34 25.23
C TRP A 136 7.73 0.57 25.45
N LYS A 137 8.77 0.81 24.64
CA LYS A 137 10.11 0.19 24.81
C LYS A 137 10.72 0.57 26.16
N GLN A 138 10.61 1.83 26.58
CA GLN A 138 11.13 2.30 27.85
C GLN A 138 10.42 1.63 29.03
N TRP A 139 9.10 1.54 29.01
CA TRP A 139 8.29 1.04 30.12
C TRP A 139 8.42 -0.47 30.26
N SER A 140 8.32 -1.21 29.16
CA SER A 140 8.60 -2.65 29.13
C SER A 140 10.00 -2.96 29.63
N SER A 141 11.04 -2.25 29.17
CA SER A 141 12.42 -2.46 29.66
C SER A 141 12.55 -2.23 31.16
N LYS A 142 11.95 -1.16 31.69
CA LYS A 142 11.97 -0.85 33.13
C LYS A 142 11.29 -1.94 33.95
N ARG A 143 10.13 -2.43 33.51
CA ARG A 143 9.42 -3.52 34.18
C ARG A 143 10.22 -4.82 34.12
N MET A 144 10.75 -5.19 32.95
CA MET A 144 11.59 -6.39 32.79
C MET A 144 12.83 -6.36 33.70
N ALA A 145 13.49 -5.21 33.82
CA ALA A 145 14.63 -5.05 34.72
C ALA A 145 14.21 -5.16 36.21
N ARG A 146 13.11 -4.51 36.59
CA ARG A 146 12.62 -4.47 37.98
C ARG A 146 12.09 -5.83 38.46
N GLU A 147 11.20 -6.43 37.67
CA GLU A 147 10.38 -7.59 38.02
C GLU A 147 11.08 -8.91 37.67
N LEU A 148 11.82 -8.95 36.55
CA LEU A 148 12.38 -10.20 35.99
C LEU A 148 13.91 -10.20 35.94
N LYS A 149 14.55 -9.15 36.45
CA LYS A 149 16.02 -8.98 36.52
C LYS A 149 16.72 -9.12 35.17
N VAL A 150 16.05 -8.75 34.08
CA VAL A 150 16.67 -8.67 32.76
C VAL A 150 17.65 -7.50 32.74
N ALA A 151 18.94 -7.80 32.61
CA ALA A 151 20.00 -6.81 32.64
C ALA A 151 20.27 -6.17 31.26
N GLY A 152 20.76 -4.94 31.29
CA GLY A 152 21.20 -4.17 30.11
C GLY A 152 20.05 -3.66 29.23
N SER A 153 20.41 -3.07 28.09
CA SER A 153 19.44 -2.63 27.08
C SER A 153 18.67 -3.82 26.52
N VAL A 154 17.34 -3.74 26.56
CA VAL A 154 16.45 -4.78 26.02
C VAL A 154 16.22 -4.58 24.53
N TRP A 155 15.82 -3.38 24.10
CA TRP A 155 15.44 -3.09 22.72
C TRP A 155 16.55 -2.39 21.92
N GLN A 156 16.54 -2.60 20.60
CA GLN A 156 17.22 -1.69 19.67
C GLN A 156 16.53 -0.33 19.64
N GLU A 157 17.29 0.72 19.30
CA GLU A 157 16.77 2.09 19.17
C GLU A 157 15.68 2.15 18.10
N GLU A 158 16.01 1.69 16.89
CA GLU A 158 15.11 1.67 15.74
C GLU A 158 14.02 0.59 15.83
N PHE A 159 13.00 0.76 15.01
CA PHE A 159 11.98 -0.24 14.72
C PHE A 159 11.60 -0.15 13.24
N PHE A 160 11.08 -1.23 12.69
CA PHE A 160 10.52 -1.24 11.34
C PHE A 160 9.01 -1.06 11.44
N ASP A 161 8.45 -0.24 10.55
CA ASP A 161 7.01 -0.07 10.39
C ASP A 161 6.58 -0.22 8.93
N HIS A 162 5.34 -0.69 8.74
CA HIS A 162 4.72 -0.79 7.43
C HIS A 162 3.23 -0.46 7.52
N VAL A 163 2.76 0.47 6.67
CA VAL A 163 1.36 0.90 6.64
C VAL A 163 0.51 -0.04 5.80
N LEU A 164 -0.52 -0.61 6.41
CA LEU A 164 -1.57 -1.39 5.74
C LEU A 164 -2.75 -0.49 5.42
N ARG A 165 -3.24 -0.58 4.18
CA ARG A 165 -4.28 0.31 3.64
C ARG A 165 -5.67 -0.33 3.61
N SER A 166 -5.78 -1.63 3.89
CA SER A 166 -7.05 -2.36 3.89
C SER A 166 -7.05 -3.49 4.91
N SER A 167 -8.26 -3.90 5.28
CA SER A 167 -8.56 -5.04 6.13
C SER A 167 -8.10 -6.36 5.53
N GLU A 168 -8.27 -6.55 4.22
CA GLU A 168 -7.75 -7.71 3.48
C GLU A 168 -6.22 -7.84 3.63
N SER A 169 -5.51 -6.71 3.56
CA SER A 169 -4.06 -6.66 3.75
C SER A 169 -3.64 -7.04 5.18
N TYR A 170 -4.48 -6.77 6.19
CA TYR A 170 -4.22 -7.15 7.57
C TYR A 170 -4.27 -8.66 7.78
N ASN A 171 -5.36 -9.33 7.36
CA ASN A 171 -5.49 -10.78 7.54
C ASN A 171 -4.42 -11.55 6.76
N GLN A 172 -4.15 -11.17 5.50
CA GLN A 172 -3.09 -11.78 4.70
C GLN A 172 -1.71 -11.60 5.35
N LYS A 173 -1.44 -10.41 5.90
CA LYS A 173 -0.19 -10.16 6.61
C LYS A 173 -0.10 -10.96 7.90
N TRP A 174 -1.21 -11.10 8.63
CA TRP A 174 -1.28 -11.92 9.84
C TRP A 174 -0.95 -13.39 9.54
N ASP A 175 -1.51 -13.97 8.49
CA ASP A 175 -1.20 -15.35 8.10
C ASP A 175 0.28 -15.55 7.78
N TYR A 176 0.93 -14.56 7.18
CA TYR A 176 2.39 -14.61 7.02
C TYR A 176 3.13 -14.50 8.35
N VAL A 177 2.68 -13.61 9.25
CA VAL A 177 3.36 -13.30 10.51
C VAL A 177 3.28 -14.44 11.52
N LYS A 178 2.11 -15.08 11.67
CA LYS A 178 1.91 -16.23 12.57
C LYS A 178 2.76 -17.45 12.19
N GLU A 179 3.21 -17.51 10.94
CA GLU A 179 4.11 -18.57 10.43
C GLU A 179 5.61 -18.29 10.71
N ASN A 180 5.98 -17.15 11.30
CA ASN A 180 7.37 -16.87 11.66
C ASN A 180 7.99 -17.91 12.62
N PRO A 181 7.31 -18.35 13.69
CA PRO A 181 7.83 -19.39 14.58
C PRO A 181 8.15 -20.70 13.84
N VAL A 182 7.33 -21.08 12.85
CA VAL A 182 7.55 -22.26 12.01
C VAL A 182 8.77 -22.08 11.11
N ARG A 183 8.87 -20.95 10.41
CA ARG A 183 10.04 -20.62 9.56
C ARG A 183 11.34 -20.54 10.36
N ALA A 184 11.27 -20.16 11.64
CA ALA A 184 12.40 -20.13 12.55
C ALA A 184 12.73 -21.50 13.17
N GLY A 185 11.93 -22.54 12.89
CA GLY A 185 12.13 -23.88 13.44
C GLY A 185 11.79 -24.03 14.92
N LEU A 186 11.02 -23.09 15.49
CA LEU A 186 10.65 -23.10 16.91
C LEU A 186 9.49 -24.07 17.21
N VAL A 187 8.58 -24.23 16.25
CA VAL A 187 7.42 -25.13 16.31
C VAL A 187 7.13 -25.72 14.92
N LYS A 188 6.36 -26.80 14.87
CA LYS A 188 5.96 -27.44 13.60
C LYS A 188 4.71 -26.80 12.99
N ASN A 189 3.74 -26.41 13.82
CA ASN A 189 2.54 -25.70 13.41
C ASN A 189 2.54 -24.31 14.07
N SER A 190 2.02 -23.30 13.38
CA SER A 190 1.98 -21.93 13.91
C SER A 190 1.13 -21.82 15.17
N ASP A 191 0.03 -22.57 15.26
CA ASP A 191 -0.86 -22.58 16.44
C ASP A 191 -0.20 -23.16 17.71
N ASP A 192 0.90 -23.91 17.57
CA ASP A 192 1.65 -24.46 18.71
C ASP A 192 2.54 -23.40 19.39
N TRP A 193 2.72 -22.22 18.79
CA TRP A 193 3.53 -21.16 19.39
C TRP A 193 2.74 -20.44 20.49
N PRO A 194 3.18 -20.49 21.77
CA PRO A 194 2.38 -19.96 22.88
C PRO A 194 2.49 -18.44 23.02
N PHE A 195 3.48 -17.80 22.39
CA PHE A 195 3.77 -16.38 22.57
C PHE A 195 3.19 -15.53 21.43
N GLN A 196 1.91 -15.74 21.13
CA GLN A 196 1.13 -14.97 20.16
C GLN A 196 -0.29 -14.73 20.70
N GLY A 197 -0.98 -13.73 20.15
CA GLY A 197 -2.35 -13.43 20.56
C GLY A 197 -2.92 -12.20 19.88
N GLU A 198 -4.05 -11.73 20.40
CA GLU A 198 -4.74 -10.51 19.99
C GLU A 198 -5.16 -9.73 21.24
N ILE A 199 -4.90 -8.41 21.24
CA ILE A 199 -5.29 -7.53 22.35
C ILE A 199 -6.66 -6.92 22.08
N GLU A 200 -6.81 -6.25 20.93
CA GLU A 200 -8.06 -5.66 20.44
C GLU A 200 -8.29 -6.04 18.96
N SER A 201 -9.56 -6.11 18.54
CA SER A 201 -9.86 -6.25 17.12
C SER A 201 -9.62 -4.92 16.40
N LEU A 202 -8.66 -4.90 15.47
CA LEU A 202 -8.40 -3.72 14.63
C LEU A 202 -9.32 -3.62 13.41
N MET A 203 -10.15 -4.63 13.19
CA MET A 203 -11.07 -4.74 12.06
C MET A 203 -12.45 -4.26 12.53
N LEU A 204 -12.63 -2.93 12.54
CA LEU A 204 -13.92 -2.27 12.77
C LEU A 204 -14.65 -2.12 11.42
#